data_AF-A0A4R2UN35-F1
#
_entry.id   AF-A0A4R2UN35-F1
#
_cell.length_a   1.000
_cell.length_b   1.000
_cell.length_c   1.000
_cell.angle_alpha   90.00
_cell.angle_beta   90.00
_cell.angle_gamma   90.00
#
_symmetry.space_group_name_H-M   'P 1'
#
loop_
_entity.id
_entity.type
_entity.pdbx_description
1 polymer ?
#
loop_
_entity_poly.entity_id
_entity_poly.type
_entity_poly.pdbx_seq_one_letter_code
_entity_poly.pdbx_strand_id
1 'polypeptide(L)'
;MTDARRLRTDLSLRASGILSLAIAATAIRTLVRLHPPTGALALLLGMIGFLCASAGAMLVIVGHHIHDRVKVSARWRRVAR
;
A
#
# COMPACT_ATOMS: atom_id res chain seq x y z
N MET A 1 9.97 5.55 24.17
CA MET A 1 10.13 4.50 23.15
C MET A 1 11.46 4.73 22.45
N THR A 2 12.36 3.75 22.44
CA THR A 2 13.74 3.88 21.93
C THR A 2 13.78 3.99 20.40
N ASP A 3 14.69 4.80 19.86
CA ASP A 3 14.84 5.06 18.41
C ASP A 3 15.00 3.79 17.56
N ALA A 4 15.72 2.79 18.09
CA ALA A 4 15.91 1.51 17.42
C ALA A 4 14.58 0.77 17.12
N ARG A 5 13.55 0.96 17.95
CA ARG A 5 12.24 0.34 17.76
C ARG A 5 11.46 1.01 16.63
N ARG A 6 11.51 2.34 16.53
CA ARG A 6 10.91 3.10 15.42
C ARG A 6 11.56 2.74 14.09
N LEU A 7 12.89 2.66 14.06
CA LEU A 7 13.64 2.29 12.86
C LEU A 7 13.27 0.89 12.37
N ARG A 8 13.20 -0.10 13.28
CA ARG A 8 12.76 -1.47 12.93
C ARG A 8 11.32 -1.49 12.39
N THR A 9 10.41 -0.73 12.98
CA THR A 9 9.03 -0.65 12.50
C THR A 9 8.95 -0.05 11.09
N ASP A 10 9.67 1.04 10.82
CA ASP A 10 9.70 1.65 9.49
C ASP A 10 10.28 0.69 8.44
N LEU A 11 11.36 -0.01 8.78
CA LEU A 11 12.01 -0.96 7.88
C LEU A 11 11.09 -2.17 7.59
N SER A 12 10.36 -2.65 8.60
CA SER A 12 9.36 -3.70 8.42
C SER A 12 8.18 -3.26 7.55
N LEU A 13 7.73 -2.00 7.69
CA LEU A 13 6.65 -1.43 6.86
C LEU A 13 7.10 -1.32 5.40
N ARG A 14 8.29 -0.77 5.15
CA ARG A 14 8.85 -0.69 3.80
C ARG A 14 9.07 -2.07 3.19
N ALA A 15 9.58 -3.03 3.95
CA ALA A 15 9.75 -4.41 3.49
C ALA A 15 8.41 -5.04 3.11
N SER A 16 7.37 -4.84 3.92
CA SER A 16 6.01 -5.30 3.59
C SER A 16 5.44 -4.60 2.35
N GLY A 17 5.78 -3.33 2.13
CA GLY A 17 5.41 -2.59 0.93
C GLY A 17 6.09 -3.13 -0.33
N ILE A 18 7.39 -3.44 -0.27
CA ILE A 18 8.13 -4.07 -1.36
C ILE A 18 7.56 -5.45 -1.68
N LEU A 19 7.29 -6.26 -0.65
CA LEU A 19 6.65 -7.57 -0.83
C LEU A 19 5.28 -7.43 -1.52
N SER A 20 4.47 -6.45 -1.11
CA SER A 20 3.18 -6.17 -1.74
C SER A 20 3.34 -5.77 -3.20
N LEU A 21 4.32 -4.92 -3.53
CA LEU A 21 4.61 -4.53 -4.92
C LEU A 21 5.06 -5.73 -5.76
N ALA A 22 5.84 -6.65 -5.19
CA ALA A 22 6.23 -7.88 -5.88
C ALA A 22 5.02 -8.75 -6.20
N ILE A 23 4.07 -8.90 -5.26
CA ILE A 23 2.80 -9.60 -5.48
C ILE A 23 1.96 -8.91 -6.56
N ALA A 24 1.90 -7.59 -6.56
CA ALA A 24 1.18 -6.84 -7.60
C ALA A 24 1.80 -7.07 -8.98
N ALA A 25 3.14 -7.00 -9.07
CA ALA A 25 3.85 -7.22 -10.33
C ALA A 25 3.64 -8.63 -10.87
N THR A 26 3.64 -9.66 -10.01
CA THR A 26 3.36 -11.04 -10.44
C THR A 26 1.92 -11.19 -10.90
N ALA A 27 0.94 -10.61 -10.19
CA ALA A 27 -0.47 -10.65 -10.56
C ALA A 27 -0.76 -9.94 -11.90
N ILE A 28 -0.14 -8.79 -12.14
CA ILE A 28 -0.27 -8.08 -13.42
C ILE A 28 0.40 -8.89 -14.53
N ARG A 29 1.57 -9.48 -14.27
CA ARG A 29 2.30 -10.26 -15.27
C ARG A 29 1.56 -11.54 -15.65
N THR A 30 0.88 -12.20 -14.70
CA THR A 30 0.00 -13.33 -15.00
C THR A 30 -1.24 -12.90 -15.75
N LEU A 31 -1.83 -11.74 -15.41
CA LEU A 31 -2.97 -11.17 -16.13
C LEU A 31 -2.63 -10.85 -17.59
N VAL A 32 -1.46 -10.25 -17.87
CA VAL A 32 -1.01 -9.97 -19.24
C VAL A 32 -0.80 -11.26 -20.05
N ARG A 33 -0.36 -12.34 -19.39
CA ARG A 33 -0.19 -13.65 -20.03
C ARG A 33 -1.51 -14.37 -20.31
N LEU A 34 -2.59 -14.01 -19.61
CA LEU A 34 -3.93 -14.50 -19.92
C LEU A 34 -4.45 -13.79 -21.19
N HIS A 35 -4.60 -14.56 -22.27
CA HIS A 35 -5.21 -14.08 -23.50
C HIS A 35 -6.33 -15.03 -23.98
N PRO A 36 -7.58 -14.55 -24.13
CA PRO A 36 -8.06 -13.23 -23.73
C PRO A 36 -8.12 -13.06 -22.19
N PRO A 37 -7.89 -11.85 -21.65
CA PRO A 37 -7.95 -11.59 -20.20
C PRO A 37 -9.41 -11.46 -19.74
N THR A 38 -10.17 -12.53 -19.87
CA THR A 38 -11.61 -12.57 -19.57
C THR A 38 -11.92 -13.54 -18.43
N GLY A 39 -12.98 -13.25 -17.68
CA GLY A 39 -13.50 -14.11 -16.61
C GLY A 39 -13.07 -13.72 -15.21
N ALA A 40 -13.58 -14.45 -14.22
CA ALA A 40 -13.42 -14.15 -12.80
C ALA A 40 -11.94 -14.13 -12.36
N LEU A 41 -11.09 -14.98 -12.93
CA LEU A 41 -9.66 -15.02 -12.63
C LEU A 41 -8.95 -13.73 -13.07
N ALA A 42 -9.28 -13.20 -14.24
CA ALA A 42 -8.71 -11.95 -14.75
C ALA A 42 -9.11 -10.77 -13.84
N LEU A 43 -10.38 -10.73 -13.41
CA LEU A 43 -10.87 -9.73 -12.47
C LEU A 43 -10.17 -9.84 -11.11
N LEU A 44 -10.02 -11.06 -10.58
CA LEU A 44 -9.34 -11.30 -9.29
C LEU A 44 -7.88 -10.86 -9.34
N LEU A 45 -7.14 -11.21 -10.41
CA LEU A 45 -5.76 -10.79 -10.61
C LEU A 45 -5.65 -9.26 -10.73
N GLY A 46 -6.58 -8.61 -11.43
CA GLY A 46 -6.66 -7.16 -11.51
C GLY A 46 -6.88 -6.51 -10.15
N MET A 47 -7.81 -7.03 -9.34
CA MET A 47 -8.09 -6.55 -7.98
C MET A 47 -6.90 -6.71 -7.04
N ILE A 48 -6.24 -7.88 -7.08
CA ILE A 48 -5.02 -8.14 -6.31
C ILE A 48 -3.90 -7.18 -6.76
N GLY A 49 -3.68 -7.07 -8.07
CA GLY A 49 -2.69 -6.16 -8.65
C GLY A 49 -2.90 -4.72 -8.20
N PHE A 50 -4.15 -4.23 -8.30
CA PHE A 50 -4.52 -2.89 -7.87
C PHE A 50 -4.29 -2.68 -6.37
N LEU A 51 -4.88 -3.54 -5.52
CA LEU A 51 -4.80 -3.40 -4.07
C LEU A 51 -3.36 -3.46 -3.57
N CYS A 52 -2.59 -4.45 -4.03
CA CYS A 52 -1.21 -4.64 -3.63
C CYS A 52 -0.30 -3.54 -4.18
N ALA A 53 -0.55 -3.03 -5.39
CA ALA A 53 0.21 -1.91 -5.93
C ALA A 53 -0.04 -0.62 -5.14
N SER A 54 -1.30 -0.29 -4.86
CA SER A 54 -1.66 0.91 -4.11
C SER A 54 -1.16 0.88 -2.66
N ALA A 55 -1.46 -0.20 -1.92
CA ALA A 55 -1.01 -0.34 -0.54
C ALA A 55 0.51 -0.47 -0.45
N GLY A 56 1.13 -1.24 -1.35
CA GLY A 56 2.58 -1.40 -1.42
C GLY A 56 3.31 -0.09 -1.69
N ALA A 57 2.86 0.69 -2.67
CA ALA A 57 3.43 2.00 -2.96
C ALA A 57 3.31 2.96 -1.76
N MET A 58 2.15 3.01 -1.11
CA MET A 58 1.95 3.83 0.09
C MET A 58 2.91 3.43 1.22
N LEU A 59 3.07 2.13 1.48
CA LEU A 59 3.96 1.61 2.51
C LEU A 59 5.44 1.84 2.21
N VAL A 60 5.85 1.81 0.94
CA VAL A 60 7.24 2.08 0.54
C VAL A 60 7.56 3.58 0.59
N ILE A 61 6.66 4.43 0.08
CA ILE A 61 6.88 5.87 -0.04
C ILE A 61 6.74 6.57 1.32
N VAL A 62 5.66 6.25 2.05
CA VAL A 62 5.30 6.97 3.28
C VAL A 62 5.80 6.22 4.52
N GLY A 63 5.82 4.88 4.52
CA GLY A 63 6.31 4.08 5.64
C GLY A 63 5.57 4.39 6.95
N HIS A 64 6.32 4.58 8.03
CA HIS A 64 5.76 4.90 9.34
C HIS A 64 5.06 6.27 9.40
N HIS A 65 5.37 7.19 8.47
CA HIS A 65 4.81 8.54 8.46
C HIS A 65 3.32 8.59 8.09
N ILE A 66 2.70 7.46 7.72
CA ILE A 66 1.24 7.37 7.55
C ILE A 66 0.50 7.72 8.84
N HIS A 67 1.14 7.47 9.99
CA HIS A 67 0.57 7.77 11.30
C HIS A 67 1.00 9.14 11.85
N ASP A 68 1.74 9.93 11.06
CA ASP A 68 2.12 11.26 11.50
C ASP A 68 0.89 12.15 11.64
N ARG A 69 0.86 12.94 12.71
CA ARG A 69 -0.24 13.87 12.92
C ARG A 69 -0.17 14.96 11.87
N VAL A 70 -1.17 14.97 11.00
CA VAL A 70 -1.36 16.05 10.03
C VAL A 70 -2.05 17.23 10.72
N LYS A 71 -1.47 18.43 10.59
CA LYS A 71 -2.13 19.65 11.04
C LYS A 71 -3.33 19.93 10.14
N VAL A 72 -4.54 19.75 10.68
CA VAL A 72 -5.79 20.09 9.98
C VAL A 72 -5.97 21.61 10.03
N SER A 73 -6.25 22.24 8.88
CA SER A 73 -6.48 23.69 8.82
C SER A 73 -7.74 24.08 9.59
N ALA A 74 -7.79 25.33 10.05
CA ALA A 74 -8.88 25.82 10.90
C ALA A 74 -10.27 25.62 10.28
N ARG A 75 -10.38 25.66 8.95
CA ARG A 75 -11.62 25.47 8.18
C ARG A 75 -12.23 24.07 8.34
N TRP A 76 -11.40 23.05 8.52
CA TRP A 76 -11.83 21.64 8.56
C TRP A 76 -11.81 21.04 9.97
N ARG A 77 -11.43 21.83 10.97
CA ARG A 77 -11.45 21.41 12.36
C ARG A 77 -12.92 21.33 12.78
N ARG A 78 -13.43 20.11 12.99
CA ARG A 78 -14.78 19.93 13.55
C ARG A 78 -14.85 20.68 14.88
N VAL A 79 -15.83 21.58 15.01
CA VAL A 79 -16.18 22.19 16.28
C VAL A 79 -16.65 21.04 17.17
N ALA A 80 -15.89 20.74 18.22
CA ALA A 80 -16.32 19.78 19.22
C ALA A 80 -17.64 20.30 19.81
N ARG A 81 -18.73 19.53 19.65
CA ARG A 81 -19.95 19.71 20.43
C ARG A 81 -19.76 19.12 21.81
#